data_AF-A0A923JQQ5-F1
#
_entry.id   AF-A0A923JQQ5-F1
#
_cell.length_a   1.000
_cell.length_b   1.000
_cell.length_c   1.000
_cell.angle_alpha   90.00
_cell.angle_beta   90.00
_cell.angle_gamma   90.00
#
_symmetry.space_group_name_H-M   'P 1'
#
loop_
_entity.id
_entity.type
_entity.pdbx_description
1 polymer ?
#
loop_
_entity_poly.entity_id
_entity_poly.type
_entity_poly.pdbx_seq_one_letter_code
_entity_poly.pdbx_strand_id
1 'polypeptide(L)'
;MSDAPIEPQDYIYGVKVVQIEDLRVARGLTRRPASSCRHKQLVYDQGERRVWCQDCEAEVEAFDAFVGIVEVFSAGMSKLNTRRRELAEAEQFQIRSRAAKVMDEAWRSTKMAPLCPHCMTAILPEDVAGGVAKTSKSLVVAARKRKQTNPTS
;
A
#
# COMPACT_ATOMS: atom_id res chain seq x y z
N MET A 1 -37.01 -26.25 7.63
CA MET A 1 -37.18 -24.82 7.97
C MET A 1 -38.66 -24.53 7.93
N SER A 2 -39.26 -24.04 9.02
CA SER A 2 -40.69 -23.70 9.05
C SER A 2 -40.91 -22.37 8.34
N ASP A 3 -41.69 -22.38 7.26
CA ASP A 3 -42.18 -21.20 6.50
C ASP A 3 -43.20 -20.40 7.34
N ALA A 4 -42.80 -19.94 8.52
CA ALA A 4 -43.63 -19.04 9.31
C ALA A 4 -43.52 -17.61 8.71
N PRO A 5 -44.64 -16.92 8.45
CA PRO A 5 -44.63 -15.54 8.01
C PRO A 5 -43.83 -14.66 8.98
N ILE A 6 -42.98 -13.80 8.43
CA ILE A 6 -42.21 -12.85 9.22
C ILE A 6 -43.18 -11.80 9.76
N GLU A 7 -43.54 -11.92 11.03
CA GLU A 7 -44.29 -10.89 11.75
C GLU A 7 -43.37 -9.70 12.05
N PRO A 8 -43.60 -8.52 11.43
CA PRO A 8 -42.77 -7.36 11.65
C PRO A 8 -42.96 -6.84 13.09
N GLN A 9 -41.85 -6.59 13.79
CA GLN A 9 -41.86 -5.94 15.10
C GLN A 9 -41.57 -4.44 14.97
N ASP A 10 -42.11 -3.67 15.91
CA ASP A 10 -42.04 -2.22 15.94
C ASP A 10 -40.75 -1.74 16.62
N TYR A 11 -40.18 -0.65 16.11
CA TYR A 11 -38.96 -0.04 16.64
C TYR A 11 -39.26 0.59 18.01
N ILE A 12 -38.35 0.39 18.96
CA ILE A 12 -38.42 1.03 20.28
C ILE A 12 -38.00 2.50 20.18
N TYR A 13 -37.12 2.85 19.23
CA TYR A 13 -36.70 4.22 18.92
C TYR A 13 -36.30 4.40 17.44
N GLY A 14 -36.65 5.55 16.84
CA GLY A 14 -36.29 5.94 15.47
C GLY A 14 -37.47 5.96 14.47
N VAL A 15 -37.27 6.58 13.30
CA VAL A 15 -38.31 6.68 12.25
C VAL A 15 -38.43 5.34 11.51
N LYS A 16 -39.61 4.72 11.65
CA LYS A 16 -39.95 3.34 11.25
C LYS A 16 -39.97 3.08 9.73
N VAL A 17 -40.29 4.12 8.95
CA VAL A 17 -40.42 4.07 7.49
C VAL A 17 -39.85 5.36 6.91
N VAL A 18 -38.90 5.25 6.00
CA VAL A 18 -38.46 6.39 5.18
C VAL A 18 -39.17 6.28 3.84
N GLN A 19 -40.04 7.24 3.55
CA GLN A 19 -40.74 7.35 2.26
C GLN A 19 -39.89 8.26 1.36
N ILE A 20 -39.42 7.70 0.23
CA ILE A 20 -38.73 8.45 -0.82
C ILE A 20 -39.55 8.27 -2.09
N GLU A 21 -40.33 9.29 -2.45
CA GLU A 21 -41.24 9.26 -3.60
C GLU A 21 -42.14 8.00 -3.58
N ASP A 22 -41.97 7.07 -4.53
CA ASP A 22 -42.76 5.84 -4.63
C ASP A 22 -42.12 4.62 -3.93
N LEU A 23 -40.91 4.76 -3.37
CA LEU A 23 -40.17 3.69 -2.72
C LEU A 23 -40.32 3.75 -1.20
N ARG A 24 -40.92 2.70 -0.62
CA ARG A 24 -41.07 2.54 0.82
C ARG A 24 -40.06 1.53 1.37
N VAL A 25 -39.08 2.00 2.14
CA VAL A 25 -38.06 1.13 2.76
C VAL A 25 -38.34 0.96 4.25
N ALA A 26 -38.57 -0.28 4.69
CA ALA A 26 -38.71 -0.67 6.09
C ALA A 26 -37.44 -1.40 6.57
N ARG A 27 -36.78 -0.88 7.61
CA ARG A 27 -35.55 -1.44 8.20
C ARG A 27 -35.84 -2.38 9.40
N GLY A 28 -36.36 -3.58 9.16
CA GLY A 28 -36.56 -4.55 10.27
C GLY A 28 -35.25 -5.11 10.84
N LEU A 29 -35.14 -5.20 12.18
CA LEU A 29 -34.16 -6.08 12.83
C LEU A 29 -34.67 -7.54 12.76
N THR A 30 -33.79 -8.49 12.46
CA THR A 30 -34.13 -9.91 12.40
C THR A 30 -34.29 -10.51 13.80
N ARG A 31 -35.28 -11.40 14.01
CA ARG A 31 -35.49 -12.14 15.29
C ARG A 31 -34.39 -13.16 15.62
N ARG A 32 -33.38 -13.34 14.76
CA ARG A 32 -32.40 -14.41 14.92
C ARG A 32 -31.37 -13.99 15.99
N PRO A 33 -31.12 -14.81 17.04
CA PRO A 33 -30.02 -14.54 17.94
C PRO A 33 -28.74 -14.46 17.11
N ALA A 34 -28.07 -13.30 17.15
CA ALA A 34 -26.78 -13.08 16.51
C ALA A 34 -25.72 -13.92 17.22
N SER A 35 -25.75 -15.23 16.97
CA SER A 35 -24.70 -16.16 17.33
C SER A 35 -23.77 -16.32 16.13
N SER A 36 -23.26 -15.19 15.63
CA SER A 36 -22.20 -15.24 14.64
C SER A 36 -20.92 -15.65 15.37
N CYS A 37 -20.41 -16.85 15.06
CA CYS A 37 -19.15 -17.32 15.61
C CYS A 37 -18.05 -16.30 15.23
N ARG A 38 -17.31 -15.79 16.22
CA ARG A 38 -16.27 -14.75 16.03
C ARG A 38 -14.91 -15.31 15.63
N HIS A 39 -14.77 -16.63 15.61
CA HIS A 39 -13.56 -17.31 15.17
C HIS A 39 -13.37 -17.13 13.66
N LYS A 40 -12.12 -17.03 13.23
CA LYS A 40 -11.77 -16.72 11.83
C LYS A 40 -11.40 -17.96 11.01
N GLN A 41 -11.49 -19.15 11.61
CA GLN A 41 -11.24 -20.43 10.95
C GLN A 41 -12.54 -20.94 10.32
N LEU A 42 -12.92 -20.34 9.18
CA LEU A 42 -14.10 -20.73 8.43
C LEU A 42 -13.77 -21.81 7.40
N VAL A 43 -14.60 -22.85 7.35
CA VAL A 43 -14.53 -23.94 6.37
C VAL A 43 -15.73 -23.80 5.44
N TYR A 44 -15.46 -23.78 4.13
CA TYR A 44 -16.47 -23.68 3.08
C TYR A 44 -16.66 -25.05 2.44
N ASP A 45 -17.79 -25.70 2.75
CA ASP A 45 -18.18 -26.94 2.11
C ASP A 45 -19.09 -26.64 0.91
N GLN A 46 -18.57 -26.85 -0.30
CA GLN A 46 -19.32 -26.64 -1.53
C GLN A 46 -20.33 -27.74 -1.83
N GLY A 47 -20.11 -28.96 -1.32
CA GLY A 47 -21.01 -30.10 -1.51
C GLY A 47 -22.28 -29.93 -0.70
N GLU A 48 -22.14 -29.55 0.57
CA GLU A 48 -23.26 -29.28 1.48
C GLU A 48 -23.77 -27.83 1.39
N ARG A 49 -23.07 -26.96 0.66
CA ARG A 49 -23.34 -25.51 0.56
C ARG A 49 -23.43 -24.83 1.92
N ARG A 50 -22.55 -25.24 2.83
CA ARG A 50 -22.53 -24.80 4.22
C ARG A 50 -21.20 -24.15 4.56
N VAL A 51 -21.25 -23.12 5.40
CA VAL A 51 -20.06 -22.56 6.04
C VAL A 51 -20.13 -22.92 7.52
N TRP A 52 -19.04 -23.39 8.07
CA TRP A 52 -18.95 -23.69 9.50
C TRP A 52 -17.57 -23.31 10.02
N CYS A 53 -17.45 -23.14 11.33
CA CYS A 53 -16.19 -22.78 11.94
C CYS A 53 -15.49 -24.00 12.55
N GLN A 54 -14.21 -24.18 12.25
CA GLN A 54 -13.42 -25.30 12.76
C GLN A 54 -13.26 -25.30 14.29
N ASP A 55 -13.23 -24.13 14.92
CA ASP A 55 -12.97 -23.99 16.36
C ASP A 55 -14.22 -24.23 17.21
N CYS A 56 -15.38 -23.73 16.76
CA CYS A 56 -16.64 -23.78 17.50
C CYS A 56 -17.62 -24.83 16.96
N GLU A 57 -17.29 -25.46 15.83
CA GLU A 57 -18.13 -26.39 15.04
C GLU A 57 -19.52 -25.86 14.66
N ALA A 58 -19.79 -24.58 14.97
CA ALA A 58 -21.05 -23.93 14.68
C ALA A 58 -21.15 -23.62 13.18
N GLU A 59 -22.37 -23.76 12.67
CA GLU A 59 -22.72 -23.27 11.34
C GLU A 59 -22.67 -21.74 11.34
N VAL A 60 -22.00 -21.19 10.33
CA VAL A 60 -21.87 -19.77 10.10
C VAL A 60 -22.74 -19.42 8.92
N GLU A 61 -23.58 -18.40 9.09
CA GLU A 61 -24.46 -17.94 8.03
C GLU A 61 -23.62 -17.38 6.86
N ALA A 62 -24.05 -17.63 5.62
CA ALA A 62 -23.25 -17.35 4.43
C ALA A 62 -22.98 -15.85 4.20
N PHE A 63 -23.94 -14.98 4.54
CA PHE A 63 -23.77 -13.54 4.51
C PHE A 63 -22.77 -13.08 5.58
N ASP A 64 -22.84 -13.59 6.80
CA ASP A 64 -21.85 -13.29 7.86
C ASP A 64 -20.43 -13.73 7.45
N ALA A 65 -20.30 -14.90 6.83
CA ALA A 65 -19.04 -15.40 6.29
C ALA A 65 -18.49 -14.50 5.16
N PHE A 66 -19.36 -14.01 4.28
CA PHE A 66 -19.00 -13.08 3.21
C PHE A 66 -18.53 -11.73 3.76
N VAL A 67 -19.23 -11.17 4.75
CA VAL A 67 -18.80 -9.93 5.43
C VAL A 67 -17.40 -10.10 6.02
N GLY A 68 -17.15 -11.23 6.71
CA GLY A 68 -15.83 -11.54 7.27
C GLY A 68 -14.72 -11.57 6.20
N ILE A 69 -14.99 -12.15 5.02
CA ILE A 69 -14.04 -12.12 3.90
C ILE A 69 -13.77 -10.69 3.44
N VAL A 70 -14.81 -9.89 3.22
CA VAL A 70 -14.68 -8.51 2.72
C VAL A 70 -13.91 -7.64 3.72
N GLU A 71 -14.14 -7.80 5.01
CA GLU A 71 -13.40 -7.09 6.06
C GLU A 71 -11.92 -7.46 6.07
N VAL A 72 -11.59 -8.75 6.02
CA VAL A 72 -10.18 -9.21 5.99
C VAL A 72 -9.49 -8.74 4.70
N PHE A 73 -10.17 -8.85 3.56
CA PHE A 73 -9.65 -8.44 2.27
C PHE A 73 -9.42 -6.92 2.21
N SER A 74 -10.39 -6.11 2.63
CA SER A 74 -10.25 -4.65 2.64
C SER A 74 -9.15 -4.17 3.58
N ALA A 75 -9.04 -4.76 4.78
CA ALA A 75 -7.96 -4.48 5.71
C ALA A 75 -6.59 -4.88 5.15
N GLY A 76 -6.51 -6.04 4.50
CA GLY A 76 -5.30 -6.52 3.83
C GLY A 76 -4.87 -5.60 2.68
N MET A 77 -5.82 -5.22 1.82
CA MET A 77 -5.59 -4.33 0.69
C MET A 77 -5.13 -2.93 1.14
N SER A 78 -5.76 -2.38 2.19
CA SER A 78 -5.35 -1.11 2.78
C SER A 78 -3.90 -1.15 3.27
N LYS A 79 -3.51 -2.20 4.01
CA LYS A 79 -2.13 -2.39 4.47
C LYS A 79 -1.13 -2.49 3.31
N LEU A 80 -1.47 -3.23 2.25
CA LEU A 80 -0.62 -3.36 1.07
C LEU A 80 -0.44 -2.03 0.35
N ASN A 81 -1.51 -1.25 0.20
CA ASN A 81 -1.46 0.07 -0.42
C ASN A 81 -0.61 1.05 0.38
N THR A 82 -0.75 1.07 1.71
CA THR A 82 0.10 1.88 2.60
C THR A 82 1.57 1.52 2.44
N ARG A 83 1.91 0.23 2.53
CA ARG A 83 3.30 -0.24 2.34
C ARG A 83 3.85 0.11 0.97
N ARG A 84 3.03 -0.03 -0.08
CA ARG A 84 3.43 0.34 -1.45
C ARG A 84 3.75 1.83 -1.56
N ARG A 85 2.96 2.69 -0.90
CA ARG A 85 3.21 4.13 -0.85
C ARG A 85 4.51 4.45 -0.11
N GLU A 86 4.72 3.85 1.07
CA GLU A 86 5.93 4.02 1.86
C GLU A 86 7.19 3.57 1.11
N LEU A 87 7.12 2.43 0.40
CA LEU A 87 8.23 1.97 -0.45
C LEU A 87 8.48 2.91 -1.62
N ALA A 88 7.44 3.40 -2.29
CA ALA A 88 7.59 4.34 -3.39
C ALA A 88 8.24 5.66 -2.92
N GLU A 89 7.91 6.13 -1.72
CA GLU A 89 8.53 7.29 -1.10
C GLU A 89 10.00 7.01 -0.75
N ALA A 90 10.29 5.89 -0.08
CA ALA A 90 11.66 5.49 0.25
C ALA A 90 12.55 5.34 -1.00
N GLU A 91 12.02 4.78 -2.08
CA GLU A 91 12.72 4.63 -3.35
C GLU A 91 13.09 5.97 -4.00
N GLN A 92 12.31 7.04 -3.77
CA GLN A 92 12.61 8.37 -4.29
C GLN A 92 13.84 8.98 -3.60
N PHE A 93 14.03 8.71 -2.30
CA PHE A 93 15.15 9.25 -1.52
C PHE A 93 16.38 8.34 -1.52
N GLN A 94 16.29 7.12 -2.04
CA GLN A 94 17.40 6.18 -2.04
C GLN A 94 18.42 6.46 -3.16
N ILE A 95 19.65 6.83 -2.76
CA ILE A 95 20.77 6.94 -3.69
C ILE A 95 21.17 5.56 -4.23
N ARG A 96 20.99 5.34 -5.54
CA ARG A 96 21.29 4.06 -6.20
C ARG A 96 22.76 3.90 -6.61
N SER A 97 23.37 4.95 -7.15
CA SER A 97 24.73 4.90 -7.71
C SER A 97 25.81 4.88 -6.62
N ARG A 98 26.77 3.96 -6.72
CA ARG A 98 27.95 3.94 -5.82
C ARG A 98 28.71 5.26 -5.84
N ALA A 99 28.87 5.89 -7.02
CA ALA A 99 29.57 7.16 -7.13
C ALA A 99 28.86 8.28 -6.35
N ALA A 100 27.53 8.32 -6.41
CA ALA A 100 26.74 9.28 -5.67
C ALA A 100 26.80 9.02 -4.15
N LYS A 101 26.82 7.76 -3.70
CA LYS A 101 27.00 7.41 -2.28
C LYS A 101 28.33 7.91 -1.70
N VAL A 102 29.42 7.81 -2.47
CA VAL A 102 30.73 8.30 -2.04
C VAL A 102 30.75 9.83 -1.91
N MET A 103 30.09 10.54 -2.84
CA MET A 103 29.93 11.99 -2.74
C MET A 103 29.06 12.38 -1.54
N ASP A 104 27.94 11.68 -1.33
CA ASP A 104 27.04 11.87 -0.20
C ASP A 104 27.74 11.62 1.15
N GLU A 105 28.54 10.56 1.26
CA GLU A 105 29.35 10.29 2.45
C GLU A 105 30.30 11.44 2.78
N ALA A 106 30.96 12.02 1.77
CA ALA A 106 31.80 13.18 1.95
C ALA A 106 31.00 14.40 2.42
N TRP A 107 29.84 14.68 1.82
CA TRP A 107 28.97 15.80 2.20
C TRP A 107 28.32 15.65 3.58
N ARG A 108 28.08 14.41 4.04
CA ARG A 108 27.56 14.14 5.38
C ARG A 108 28.58 14.42 6.48
N SER A 109 29.87 14.51 6.15
CA SER A 109 30.89 14.99 7.06
C SER A 109 30.80 16.52 7.19
N THR A 110 30.78 17.03 8.42
CA THR A 110 30.65 18.49 8.68
C THR A 110 31.87 19.31 8.27
N LYS A 111 32.99 18.67 7.88
CA LYS A 111 34.27 19.33 7.62
C LYS A 111 34.89 19.04 6.26
N MET A 112 34.27 18.18 5.45
CA MET A 112 34.87 17.69 4.22
C MET A 112 33.91 17.90 3.04
N ALA A 113 34.48 18.11 1.86
CA ALA A 113 33.75 18.15 0.60
C ALA A 113 34.55 17.38 -0.46
N PRO A 114 33.89 16.66 -1.38
CA PRO A 114 34.58 16.04 -2.50
C PRO A 114 35.17 17.11 -3.41
N LEU A 115 36.39 16.87 -3.92
CA LEU A 115 37.03 17.76 -4.89
C LEU A 115 36.76 17.28 -6.31
N CYS A 116 36.58 18.23 -7.24
CA CYS A 116 36.55 17.94 -8.67
C CYS A 116 37.91 17.38 -9.11
N PRO A 117 37.99 16.19 -9.74
CA PRO A 117 39.27 15.59 -10.14
C PRO A 117 39.96 16.32 -11.32
N HIS A 118 39.33 17.33 -11.90
CA HIS A 118 39.88 18.09 -13.03
C HIS A 118 40.46 19.44 -12.63
N CYS A 119 39.82 20.16 -11.70
CA CYS A 119 40.26 21.49 -11.26
C CYS A 119 40.60 21.55 -9.76
N MET A 120 40.37 20.46 -9.01
CA MET A 120 40.58 20.35 -7.56
C MET A 120 39.75 21.32 -6.70
N THR A 121 38.77 22.01 -7.29
CA THR A 121 37.80 22.82 -6.56
C THR A 121 36.83 21.92 -5.77
N ALA A 122 36.50 22.31 -4.54
CA ALA A 122 35.49 21.64 -3.74
C ALA A 122 34.10 21.74 -4.39
N ILE A 123 33.34 20.66 -4.31
CA ILE A 123 31.94 20.59 -4.76
C ILE A 123 31.06 20.51 -3.52
N LEU A 124 30.21 21.51 -3.31
CA LEU A 124 29.25 21.55 -2.22
C LEU A 124 27.88 21.00 -2.67
N PRO A 125 27.00 20.59 -1.74
CA PRO A 125 25.66 20.12 -2.08
C PRO A 125 24.86 21.12 -2.90
N GLU A 126 25.01 22.42 -2.62
CA GLU A 126 24.27 23.51 -3.27
C GLU A 126 24.63 23.62 -4.76
N ASP A 127 25.84 23.22 -5.15
CA ASP A 127 26.31 23.25 -6.54
C ASP A 127 25.56 22.26 -7.44
N VAL A 128 24.92 21.24 -6.87
CA VAL A 128 24.31 20.13 -7.62
C VAL A 128 22.85 19.86 -7.26
N ALA A 129 22.35 20.37 -6.13
CA ALA A 129 20.98 20.15 -5.68
C ALA A 129 19.93 20.68 -6.67
N GLY A 130 20.23 21.76 -7.40
CA GLY A 130 19.37 22.32 -8.46
C GLY A 130 19.48 21.60 -9.81
N GLY A 131 20.29 20.55 -9.90
CA GLY A 131 20.65 19.88 -11.15
C GLY A 131 22.04 20.26 -11.64
N VAL A 132 22.57 19.44 -12.55
CA VAL A 132 23.94 19.58 -13.08
C VAL A 132 23.93 19.80 -14.59
N ALA A 133 24.93 20.53 -15.08
CA ALA A 133 25.22 20.58 -16.50
C ALA A 133 25.57 19.17 -17.03
N LYS A 134 25.09 18.83 -18.23
CA LYS A 134 25.23 17.49 -18.80
C LYS A 134 25.94 17.55 -20.15
N THR A 135 26.75 16.53 -20.43
CA THR A 135 27.36 16.31 -21.74
C THR A 135 27.29 14.83 -22.10
N SER A 136 27.45 14.50 -23.37
CA SER A 136 27.41 13.10 -23.83
C SER A 136 28.62 12.32 -23.32
N LYS A 137 28.36 11.14 -22.74
CA LYS A 137 29.41 10.21 -22.29
C LYS A 137 30.32 9.78 -23.44
N SER A 138 29.79 9.60 -24.66
CA SER A 138 30.58 9.18 -25.81
C SER A 138 31.63 10.23 -26.20
N LEU A 139 31.26 11.51 -26.14
CA LEU A 139 32.19 12.62 -26.39
C LEU A 139 33.31 12.67 -25.35
N VAL A 140 32.97 12.52 -24.06
CA VAL A 140 33.96 12.50 -22.97
C VAL A 140 34.93 11.33 -23.12
N VAL A 141 34.43 10.13 -23.42
CA VAL A 141 35.27 8.93 -23.62
C VAL A 141 36.20 9.12 -24.83
N ALA A 142 35.69 9.63 -25.96
CA ALA A 142 36.49 9.89 -27.14
C ALA A 142 37.59 10.94 -26.86
N ALA A 143 37.25 12.04 -26.18
CA ALA A 143 38.23 13.07 -25.81
C ALA A 143 39.34 12.53 -24.89
N ARG A 144 38.98 11.70 -23.90
CA ARG A 144 39.97 11.03 -23.02
C ARG A 144 40.89 10.08 -23.79
N LYS A 145 40.35 9.29 -24.72
CA LYS A 145 41.15 8.41 -25.59
C LYS A 145 42.15 9.21 -26.44
N ARG A 146 41.72 10.32 -27.05
CA ARG A 146 42.62 11.18 -27.85
C ARG A 146 43.78 11.76 -27.04
N LYS A 147 43.52 12.18 -25.79
CA LYS A 147 44.56 12.65 -24.86
C LYS A 147 45.55 11.56 -24.46
N GLN A 148 45.11 10.30 -24.39
CA GLN A 148 46.00 9.17 -24.10
C GLN A 148 46.86 8.77 -25.32
N THR A 149 46.32 8.91 -26.54
CA THR A 149 47.04 8.56 -27.78
C THR A 149 48.02 9.63 -28.25
N ASN A 150 47.78 10.91 -27.92
CA ASN A 150 48.73 11.99 -28.10
C ASN A 150 49.14 12.56 -26.73
N PRO A 151 50.02 11.86 -25.98
CA PRO A 151 50.67 12.46 -24.83
C PRO A 151 51.66 13.50 -25.39
N THR A 152 51.22 14.74 -25.55
CA THR A 152 52.13 15.84 -25.86
C THR A 152 53.18 15.93 -24.74
N SER A 153 54.43 15.71 -25.15
CA SER A 153 55.69 16.08 -24.52
C SER A 153 55.69 17.44 -23.85
#